data_AF-D4DV53-F1
#
_entry.id   AF-D4DV53-F1
#
_cell.length_a   1.000
_cell.length_b   1.000
_cell.length_c   1.000
_cell.angle_alpha   90.00
_cell.angle_beta   90.00
_cell.angle_gamma   90.00
#
_symmetry.space_group_name_H-M   'P 1'
#
loop_
_entity.id
_entity.type
_entity.pdbx_description
1 polymer ?
#
loop_
_entity_poly.entity_id
_entity_poly.type
_entity_poly.pdbx_seq_one_letter_code
_entity_poly.pdbx_strand_id
1 'polypeptide(L)'
;MAHGAGRKWQRGECKGRLSHKYSADSLRRTAFGSVVVCEDKALIFEEAPQAYKSIDGVIAAMANAGLIEPVARLKPVLTYKTGGNCGGEA
;
A
#
# COMPACT_ATOMS: atom_id res chain seq x y z
N MET A 1 -12.42 -13.54 -8.78
CA MET A 1 -11.77 -12.37 -9.43
C MET A 1 -10.83 -11.71 -8.43
N ALA A 2 -9.72 -11.10 -8.85
CA ALA A 2 -8.80 -10.45 -7.92
C ALA A 2 -9.41 -9.15 -7.36
N HIS A 3 -9.17 -8.87 -6.08
CA HIS A 3 -9.69 -7.68 -5.37
C HIS A 3 -8.64 -6.56 -5.22
N GLY A 4 -7.40 -6.79 -5.66
CA GLY A 4 -6.29 -5.85 -5.51
C GLY A 4 -4.95 -6.51 -5.76
N ALA A 5 -3.87 -5.80 -5.45
CA ALA A 5 -2.50 -6.25 -5.70
C ALA A 5 -2.13 -7.51 -4.89
N GLY A 6 -2.66 -7.63 -3.68
CA GLY A 6 -2.22 -8.63 -2.72
C GLY A 6 -0.82 -8.34 -2.15
N ARG A 7 -0.55 -8.87 -0.96
CA ARG A 7 0.73 -8.65 -0.28
C ARG A 7 1.85 -9.43 -0.95
N LYS A 8 3.01 -8.78 -1.07
CA LYS A 8 4.29 -9.40 -1.47
C LYS A 8 4.99 -10.01 -0.26
N TRP A 9 4.85 -9.39 0.92
CA TRP A 9 5.49 -9.82 2.17
C TRP A 9 4.48 -9.92 3.31
N GLN A 10 4.82 -10.71 4.32
CA GLN A 10 4.06 -10.73 5.57
C GLN A 10 4.20 -9.38 6.31
N ARG A 11 3.17 -8.99 7.06
CA ARG A 11 3.12 -7.70 7.79
C ARG A 11 4.34 -7.49 8.67
N GLY A 12 4.63 -8.45 9.55
CA GLY A 12 5.77 -8.39 10.47
C GLY A 12 7.14 -8.26 9.80
N GLU A 13 7.28 -8.66 8.53
CA GLU A 13 8.54 -8.52 7.79
C GLU A 13 8.72 -7.15 7.13
N CYS A 14 7.63 -6.40 6.91
CA CYS A 14 7.65 -5.21 6.07
C CYS A 14 8.59 -4.13 6.63
N LYS A 15 8.56 -3.91 7.95
CA LYS A 15 9.45 -2.94 8.61
C LYS A 15 10.92 -3.30 8.42
N GLY A 16 11.32 -4.53 8.73
CA GLY A 16 12.73 -4.96 8.58
C GLY A 16 13.23 -4.88 7.14
N ARG A 17 12.36 -5.16 6.17
CA ARG A 17 12.70 -5.08 4.74
C ARG A 17 12.78 -3.65 4.20
N LEU A 18 12.12 -2.66 4.83
CA LEU A 18 12.02 -1.31 4.29
C LEU A 18 12.79 -0.26 5.11
N SER A 19 12.95 -0.45 6.41
CA SER A 19 13.50 0.56 7.32
C SER A 19 14.97 0.92 7.04
N HIS A 20 15.70 0.07 6.33
CA HIS A 20 17.08 0.36 5.91
C HIS A 20 17.16 1.29 4.68
N LYS A 21 16.05 1.46 3.93
CA LYS A 21 15.96 2.31 2.72
C LYS A 21 15.04 3.51 2.90
N TYR A 22 14.02 3.38 3.75
CA TYR A 22 12.98 4.38 3.93
C TYR A 22 12.80 4.68 5.42
N SER A 23 12.67 5.95 5.75
CA SER A 23 12.17 6.37 7.06
C SER A 23 10.64 6.35 7.06
N ALA A 24 10.04 6.32 8.24
CA ALA A 24 8.58 6.45 8.35
C ALA A 24 8.10 7.76 7.69
N ASP A 25 8.83 8.86 7.90
CA ASP A 25 8.47 10.16 7.34
C ASP A 25 8.61 10.20 5.81
N SER A 26 9.60 9.52 5.24
CA SER A 26 9.72 9.45 3.77
C SER A 26 8.57 8.69 3.11
N LEU A 27 7.90 7.81 3.85
CA LEU A 27 6.70 7.09 3.39
C LEU A 27 5.41 7.90 3.54
N ARG A 28 5.44 9.07 4.20
CA ARG A 28 4.26 9.96 4.30
C ARG A 28 3.95 10.69 2.98
N ARG A 29 4.86 10.64 1.99
CA ARG A 29 4.65 11.14 0.64
C ARG A 29 4.92 10.03 -0.37
N THR A 30 3.98 9.82 -1.29
CA THR A 30 4.16 8.80 -2.34
C THR A 30 4.85 9.39 -3.57
N ALA A 31 5.30 8.53 -4.48
CA ALA A 31 5.82 8.93 -5.79
C ALA A 31 4.80 9.74 -6.63
N PHE A 32 3.51 9.66 -6.28
CA PHE A 32 2.45 10.44 -6.93
C PHE A 32 2.27 11.85 -6.34
N GLY A 33 3.03 12.20 -5.29
CA GLY A 33 2.87 13.44 -4.53
C GLY A 33 1.74 13.39 -3.48
N SER A 34 1.05 12.26 -3.37
CA SER A 34 -0.06 12.08 -2.44
C SER A 34 0.41 12.03 -0.98
N VAL A 35 -0.48 12.43 -0.07
CA VAL A 35 -0.21 12.43 1.37
C VAL A 35 -0.65 11.11 1.99
N VAL A 36 0.14 10.56 2.91
CA VAL A 36 -0.25 9.42 3.75
C VAL A 36 -0.31 9.87 5.21
N VAL A 37 -1.49 9.71 5.81
CA VAL A 37 -1.74 9.98 7.24
C VAL A 37 -1.78 8.63 7.96
N CYS A 38 -0.74 8.36 8.76
CA CYS A 38 -0.61 7.14 9.54
C CYS A 38 0.26 7.43 10.76
N GLU A 39 -0.35 7.46 11.94
CA GLU A 39 0.39 7.68 13.20
C GLU A 39 1.04 6.41 13.74
N ASP A 40 0.62 5.24 13.27
CA ASP A 40 1.28 3.98 13.57
C ASP A 40 2.54 3.80 12.70
N LYS A 41 3.70 3.83 13.36
CA LYS A 41 5.03 3.70 12.74
C LYS A 41 5.33 2.30 12.22
N ALA A 42 4.68 1.25 12.70
CA ALA A 42 4.81 -0.09 12.13
C ALA A 42 3.92 -0.20 10.89
N LEU A 43 2.66 0.21 11.01
CA LEU A 43 1.66 0.11 9.95
C LEU A 43 2.06 0.86 8.68
N ILE A 44 2.75 2.00 8.80
CA ILE A 44 3.21 2.75 7.63
C ILE A 44 4.16 1.94 6.73
N PHE A 45 4.98 1.04 7.31
CA PHE A 45 5.81 0.12 6.53
C PHE A 45 5.01 -1.05 6.01
N GLU A 46 4.06 -1.56 6.80
CA GLU A 46 3.18 -2.67 6.38
C GLU A 46 2.29 -2.30 5.19
N GLU A 47 1.95 -1.02 5.06
CA GLU A 47 1.06 -0.49 4.03
C GLU A 47 1.81 0.27 2.92
N ALA A 48 3.14 0.31 2.99
CA ALA A 48 3.96 0.91 1.94
C ALA A 48 3.73 0.19 0.59
N PRO A 49 3.70 0.90 -0.56
CA PRO A 49 3.47 0.28 -1.87
C PRO A 49 4.41 -0.90 -2.17
N GLN A 50 5.64 -0.86 -1.68
CA GLN A 50 6.67 -1.88 -1.84
C GLN A 50 6.31 -3.22 -1.16
N ALA A 51 5.42 -3.20 -0.15
CA ALA A 51 4.92 -4.40 0.53
C ALA A 51 3.87 -5.18 -0.28
N TYR A 52 3.40 -4.62 -1.40
CA TYR A 52 2.41 -5.21 -2.30
C TYR A 52 3.03 -5.67 -3.61
N LYS A 53 2.33 -6.56 -4.31
CA LYS A 53 2.66 -6.93 -5.70
C LYS A 53 2.32 -5.76 -6.64
N SER A 54 2.75 -5.85 -7.89
CA SER A 54 2.33 -4.88 -8.90
C SER A 54 0.84 -5.02 -9.21
N ILE A 55 0.07 -3.95 -9.00
CA ILE A 55 -1.34 -3.92 -9.40
C ILE A 55 -1.48 -3.98 -10.93
N ASP A 56 -0.58 -3.35 -11.68
CA ASP A 56 -0.57 -3.41 -13.15
C ASP A 56 -0.41 -4.86 -13.63
N GLY A 57 0.43 -5.66 -12.97
CA GLY A 57 0.60 -7.08 -13.29
C GLY A 57 -0.67 -7.91 -13.04
N VAL A 58 -1.39 -7.63 -11.94
CA VAL A 58 -2.65 -8.29 -11.60
C VAL A 58 -3.75 -7.94 -12.61
N ILE A 59 -3.88 -6.65 -12.96
CA ILE A 59 -4.84 -6.17 -13.96
C ILE A 59 -4.53 -6.77 -15.33
N ALA A 60 -3.27 -6.74 -15.77
CA ALA A 60 -2.85 -7.31 -17.05
C ALA A 60 -3.16 -8.81 -17.14
N ALA A 61 -2.90 -9.59 -16.08
CA ALA A 61 -3.20 -11.01 -16.06
C ALA A 61 -4.70 -11.29 -16.24
N MET A 62 -5.57 -10.55 -15.56
CA MET A 62 -7.03 -10.73 -15.68
C MET A 62 -7.57 -10.24 -17.03
N ALA A 63 -7.07 -9.12 -17.56
CA ALA A 63 -7.46 -8.61 -18.86
C ALA A 63 -7.04 -9.57 -19.99
N ASN A 64 -5.80 -10.09 -19.94
CA ASN A 64 -5.30 -11.07 -20.91
C ASN A 64 -6.09 -12.40 -20.87
N ALA A 65 -6.63 -12.77 -19.71
CA ALA A 65 -7.52 -13.91 -19.56
C ALA A 65 -8.98 -13.63 -19.98
N GLY A 66 -9.30 -12.42 -20.43
CA GLY A 66 -10.66 -12.01 -20.83
C GLY A 66 -11.64 -11.92 -19.66
N LEU A 67 -11.16 -11.80 -18.42
CA LEU A 67 -12.00 -11.79 -17.22
C LEU A 67 -12.49 -10.41 -16.82
N ILE A 68 -11.79 -9.35 -17.26
CA ILE A 68 -12.12 -7.96 -16.96
C ILE A 68 -11.88 -7.06 -18.17
N GLU A 69 -12.55 -5.92 -18.19
CA GLU A 69 -12.27 -4.78 -19.06
C GLU A 69 -11.88 -3.57 -18.19
N PRO A 70 -10.67 -2.99 -18.33
CA PRO A 70 -10.29 -1.81 -17.57
C PRO A 70 -11.12 -0.58 -17.97
N VAL A 71 -11.90 -0.03 -17.03
CA VAL A 71 -12.77 1.13 -17.27
C VAL A 71 -12.09 2.46 -16.92
N ALA A 72 -11.35 2.49 -15.82
CA ALA A 72 -10.71 3.71 -15.33
C ALA A 72 -9.47 3.42 -14.50
N ARG A 73 -8.60 4.41 -14.37
CA ARG A 73 -7.44 4.41 -13.47
C ARG A 73 -7.51 5.63 -12.56
N LEU A 74 -7.43 5.41 -11.26
CA LEU A 74 -7.43 6.47 -10.26
C LEU A 74 -6.02 6.70 -9.71
N LYS A 75 -5.65 7.96 -9.52
CA LYS A 75 -4.41 8.37 -8.84
C LYS A 75 -4.77 8.85 -7.43
N PRO A 76 -4.22 8.25 -6.36
CA PRO A 76 -4.52 8.70 -5.00
C PRO A 76 -3.97 10.11 -4.75
N VAL A 77 -4.71 10.90 -3.98
CA VAL A 77 -4.28 12.24 -3.50
C VAL A 77 -4.04 12.24 -2.00
N LEU A 78 -4.82 11.44 -1.26
CA LEU A 78 -4.71 11.23 0.18
C LEU A 78 -4.95 9.76 0.51
N THR A 79 -4.15 9.21 1.41
CA THR A 79 -4.35 7.90 2.02
C THR A 79 -4.39 8.07 3.54
N TYR A 80 -5.53 7.78 4.16
CA TYR A 80 -5.68 7.82 5.61
C TYR A 80 -5.70 6.40 6.17
N LYS A 81 -4.85 6.13 7.17
CA LYS A 81 -4.78 4.84 7.86
C LYS A 81 -5.23 4.97 9.30
N THR A 82 -4.53 5.77 10.09
CA THR A 82 -4.86 6.03 11.50
C THR A 82 -4.48 7.46 11.86
N GLY A 83 -5.27 8.09 12.74
CA GLY A 83 -5.03 9.44 13.26
C GLY A 83 -4.59 9.47 14.72
N GLY A 84 -3.95 8.40 15.21
CA GLY A 84 -3.39 8.33 16.56
C GLY A 84 -4.34 7.87 17.68
N ASN A 85 -5.66 7.89 17.47
CA ASN A 85 -6.65 7.63 18.54
C ASN A 85 -7.50 6.34 18.43
N CYS A 86 -7.17 5.40 17.55
CA CYS A 86 -7.90 4.13 17.44
C CYS A 86 -7.00 2.92 17.71
N GLY A 87 -6.42 2.90 18.92
CA GLY A 87 -5.63 1.78 19.44
C GLY A 87 -5.67 1.69 20.97
N GLY A 88 -6.74 2.20 21.60
CA GLY A 88 -6.98 2.02 23.03
C GLY A 88 -7.56 0.64 23.32
N GLU A 89 -6.83 -0.10 24.15
CA GLU A 89 -7.20 -1.35 24.87
C GLU A 89 -7.42 -2.62 24.04
N ALA A 90 -6.36 -3.45 24.02
CA ALA A 90 -6.41 -4.90 24.25
C ALA A 90 -5.07 -5.37 24.84
#